data_AF-A0A6P2V419-F1
#
_entry.id   AF-A0A6P2V419-F1
#
_cell.length_a   1.000
_cell.length_b   1.000
_cell.length_c   1.000
_cell.angle_alpha   90.00
_cell.angle_beta   90.00
_cell.angle_gamma   90.00
#
_symmetry.space_group_name_H-M   'P 1'
#
loop_
_entity.id
_entity.type
_entity.pdbx_description
1 polymer ?
#
loop_
_entity_poly.entity_id
_entity_poly.type
_entity_poly.pdbx_seq_one_letter_code
_entity_poly.pdbx_strand_id
1 'polypeptide(L)'
;MKLVEVSQDGAGVLATASVYADGFFTAGISGACVLVFFGTERYALVHDTGQLALPEIASIARRCGVIVEAFSAINPLLVSREADDLHDDRRGRLKNLLRMKRGMTKLVIPDGNLACLNDRTMLTFNELIVARNPVFVRPPDGDVRKQINLLNNLFAKKSSQSLPVDLQFEIDHYTAAPRLHKSETEMQAIAEAKLSQGDSGYSQMLKAAREIFAKRPQECNSVPSLDLTN
;
A
#
# COMPACT_ATOMS: atom_id res chain seq x y z
N MET A 1 -19.12 10.08 -5.54
CA MET A 1 -17.63 10.10 -5.60
C MET A 1 -17.14 8.66 -5.55
N LYS A 2 -16.26 8.24 -6.46
CA LYS A 2 -15.72 6.88 -6.54
C LYS A 2 -14.26 6.88 -6.08
N LEU A 3 -13.97 6.19 -4.99
CA LEU A 3 -12.63 6.13 -4.40
C LEU A 3 -12.03 4.73 -4.56
N VAL A 4 -10.84 4.65 -5.10
CA VAL A 4 -10.07 3.40 -5.20
C VAL A 4 -9.40 3.13 -3.86
N GLU A 5 -9.70 1.99 -3.24
CA GLU A 5 -9.01 1.57 -2.02
C GLU A 5 -7.57 1.11 -2.33
N VAL A 6 -6.62 1.64 -1.57
CA VAL A 6 -5.22 1.20 -1.55
C VAL A 6 -4.91 0.70 -0.14
N SER A 7 -4.50 -0.56 -0.02
CA SER A 7 -4.19 -1.17 1.27
C SER A 7 -2.75 -0.90 1.72
N GLN A 8 -2.44 -1.30 2.94
CA GLN A 8 -1.09 -1.25 3.51
C GLN A 8 -0.03 -1.89 2.58
N ASP A 9 1.15 -1.26 2.54
CA ASP A 9 2.30 -1.55 1.66
C ASP A 9 1.98 -1.46 0.15
N GLY A 10 0.79 -0.94 -0.17
CA GLY A 10 0.29 -0.74 -1.51
C GLY A 10 0.54 0.67 -2.03
N ALA A 11 0.42 0.80 -3.36
CA ALA A 11 0.35 2.07 -4.05
C ALA A 11 -0.72 2.11 -5.14
N GLY A 12 -1.25 3.29 -5.41
CA GLY A 12 -2.09 3.57 -6.57
C GLY A 12 -1.54 4.74 -7.38
N VAL A 13 -1.70 4.69 -8.71
CA VAL A 13 -1.41 5.81 -9.63
C VAL A 13 -2.65 6.11 -10.46
N LEU A 14 -3.09 7.37 -10.47
CA LEU A 14 -4.27 7.85 -11.20
C LEU A 14 -3.92 9.08 -12.03
N ALA A 15 -4.45 9.18 -13.24
CA ALA A 15 -4.38 10.42 -14.02
C ALA A 15 -5.13 11.55 -13.29
N THR A 16 -4.62 12.78 -13.38
CA THR A 16 -5.28 13.96 -12.75
C THR A 16 -6.68 14.22 -13.31
N ALA A 17 -6.91 13.91 -14.59
CA ALA A 17 -8.20 13.98 -15.25
C ALA A 17 -8.86 12.59 -15.44
N SER A 18 -8.69 11.68 -14.48
CA SER A 18 -9.25 10.33 -14.58
C SER A 18 -10.79 10.35 -14.62
N VAL A 19 -11.36 9.57 -15.54
CA VAL A 19 -12.80 9.27 -15.59
C VAL A 19 -13.18 8.03 -14.79
N TYR A 20 -12.19 7.27 -14.31
CA TYR A 20 -12.39 5.96 -13.69
C TYR A 20 -12.61 6.03 -12.18
N ALA A 21 -12.03 7.05 -11.54
CA ALA A 21 -12.12 7.28 -10.11
C ALA A 21 -11.87 8.77 -9.80
N ASP A 22 -12.48 9.26 -8.74
CA ASP A 22 -12.32 10.63 -8.24
C ASP A 22 -11.12 10.76 -7.30
N GLY A 23 -10.59 9.65 -6.80
CA GLY A 23 -9.60 9.67 -5.73
C GLY A 23 -9.13 8.30 -5.27
N PHE A 24 -8.19 8.32 -4.34
CA PHE A 24 -7.80 7.17 -3.54
C PHE A 24 -8.39 7.26 -2.13
N PHE A 25 -8.62 6.09 -1.54
CA PHE A 25 -8.91 5.91 -0.13
C PHE A 25 -7.93 4.92 0.48
N THR A 26 -7.49 5.17 1.71
CA THR A 26 -6.74 4.21 2.51
C THR A 26 -7.17 4.33 3.97
N ALA A 27 -7.14 3.20 4.67
CA ALA A 27 -7.64 3.08 6.03
C ALA A 27 -6.65 2.32 6.92
N GLY A 28 -6.88 2.40 8.24
CA GLY A 28 -6.11 1.64 9.23
C GLY A 28 -4.68 2.16 9.43
N ILE A 29 -4.46 3.44 9.19
CA ILE A 29 -3.16 4.09 9.34
C ILE A 29 -2.92 4.34 10.83
N SER A 30 -2.13 3.46 11.44
CA SER A 30 -1.74 3.53 12.85
C SER A 30 -0.28 3.95 13.00
N GLY A 31 0.66 3.02 12.78
CA GLY A 31 2.10 3.28 12.79
C GLY A 31 2.72 3.55 11.40
N ALA A 32 1.92 3.47 10.35
CA ALA A 32 2.34 3.69 8.98
C ALA A 32 2.31 5.18 8.60
N CYS A 33 2.97 5.52 7.49
CA CYS A 33 2.95 6.82 6.86
C CYS A 33 2.35 6.70 5.46
N VAL A 34 1.40 7.56 5.12
CA VAL A 34 0.86 7.62 3.75
C VAL A 34 1.48 8.79 3.01
N LEU A 35 2.08 8.51 1.86
CA LEU A 35 2.71 9.49 1.00
C LEU A 35 1.80 9.75 -0.19
N VAL A 36 1.59 11.02 -0.52
CA VAL A 36 0.82 11.42 -1.70
C VAL A 36 1.69 12.32 -2.57
N PHE A 37 1.76 12.03 -3.86
CA PHE A 37 2.55 12.78 -4.84
C PHE A 37 1.65 13.29 -5.95
N PHE A 38 1.48 14.59 -6.06
CA PHE A 38 0.82 15.22 -7.20
C PHE A 38 1.88 15.67 -8.20
N GLY A 39 1.81 15.12 -9.40
CA GLY A 39 2.60 15.56 -10.53
C GLY A 39 1.77 16.33 -11.56
N THR A 40 2.41 16.67 -12.67
CA THR A 40 1.79 17.41 -13.78
C THR A 40 0.74 16.59 -14.53
N GLU A 41 0.88 15.26 -14.55
CA GLU A 41 0.03 14.38 -15.37
C GLU A 41 -0.81 13.42 -14.53
N ARG A 42 -0.24 12.94 -13.43
CA ARG A 42 -0.85 11.95 -12.56
C ARG A 42 -0.59 12.28 -11.10
N TYR A 43 -1.24 11.55 -10.23
CA TYR A 43 -0.93 11.54 -8.81
C TYR A 43 -0.89 10.12 -8.29
N ALA A 44 -0.16 9.93 -7.20
CA ALA A 44 0.03 8.64 -6.59
C ALA A 44 -0.19 8.72 -5.09
N LEU A 45 -0.71 7.63 -4.52
CA LEU A 45 -0.79 7.39 -3.09
C LEU A 45 0.02 6.13 -2.77
N VAL A 46 0.86 6.19 -1.74
CA VAL A 46 1.64 5.06 -1.24
C VAL A 46 1.39 4.91 0.25
N HIS A 47 0.95 3.73 0.69
CA HIS A 47 0.74 3.42 2.10
C HIS A 47 1.96 2.67 2.65
N ASP A 48 2.90 3.40 3.24
CA ASP A 48 4.21 2.88 3.65
C ASP A 48 4.26 2.53 5.15
N THR A 49 4.46 1.26 5.48
CA THR A 49 4.70 0.81 6.86
C THR A 49 6.08 1.18 7.41
N GLY A 50 6.95 1.73 6.57
CA GLY A 50 8.37 1.93 6.85
C GLY A 50 9.26 0.77 6.38
N GLN A 51 8.69 -0.33 5.87
CA GLN A 51 9.46 -1.44 5.30
C GLN A 51 9.67 -1.33 3.78
N LEU A 52 8.94 -0.45 3.09
CA LEU A 52 9.09 -0.30 1.65
C LEU A 52 10.44 0.31 1.28
N ALA A 53 11.00 -0.12 0.16
CA ALA A 53 12.22 0.41 -0.38
C ALA A 53 11.97 1.83 -0.94
N LEU A 54 12.74 2.82 -0.47
CA LEU A 54 12.61 4.20 -0.96
C LEU A 54 12.80 4.35 -2.48
N PRO A 55 13.71 3.60 -3.15
CA PRO A 55 13.81 3.64 -4.60
C PRO A 55 12.51 3.22 -5.31
N GLU A 56 11.77 2.28 -4.76
CA GLU A 56 10.49 1.80 -5.31
C GLU A 56 9.40 2.86 -5.13
N ILE A 57 9.30 3.48 -3.96
CA ILE A 57 8.41 4.63 -3.73
C ILE A 57 8.75 5.77 -4.71
N ALA A 58 10.04 6.06 -4.90
CA ALA A 58 10.48 7.08 -5.83
C ALA A 58 10.15 6.73 -7.29
N SER A 59 10.20 5.44 -7.65
CA SER A 59 9.77 4.94 -8.97
C SER A 59 8.28 5.21 -9.18
N ILE A 60 7.43 4.92 -8.18
CA ILE A 60 5.99 5.25 -8.22
C ILE A 60 5.77 6.74 -8.38
N ALA A 61 6.41 7.58 -7.55
CA ALA A 61 6.25 9.03 -7.63
C ALA A 61 6.65 9.60 -8.99
N ARG A 62 7.72 9.09 -9.63
CA ARG A 62 8.15 9.54 -10.96
C ARG A 62 7.13 9.26 -12.05
N ARG A 63 6.23 8.28 -11.87
CA ARG A 63 5.13 8.02 -12.82
C ARG A 63 4.09 9.14 -12.86
N CYS A 64 4.13 10.06 -11.91
CA CYS A 64 3.30 11.26 -11.85
C CYS A 64 3.77 12.40 -12.78
N GLY A 65 4.97 12.29 -13.35
CA GLY A 65 5.63 13.39 -14.05
C GLY A 65 6.40 14.30 -13.09
N VAL A 66 6.45 15.60 -13.38
CA VAL A 66 7.12 16.56 -12.49
C VAL A 66 6.27 16.76 -11.24
N ILE A 67 6.80 16.36 -10.08
CA ILE A 67 6.12 16.55 -8.79
C ILE A 67 5.96 18.04 -8.49
N VAL A 68 4.71 18.50 -8.42
CA VAL A 68 4.33 19.87 -8.07
C VAL A 68 4.05 20.00 -6.58
N GLU A 69 3.52 18.95 -5.97
CA GLU A 69 3.12 18.95 -4.57
C GLU A 69 3.21 17.53 -3.99
N ALA A 70 3.52 17.43 -2.71
CA ALA A 70 3.56 16.15 -2.03
C ALA A 70 3.18 16.28 -0.56
N PHE A 71 2.52 15.26 -0.05
CA PHE A 71 2.02 15.19 1.31
C PHE A 71 2.51 13.92 2.00
N SER A 72 2.57 14.00 3.33
CA SER A 72 2.82 12.88 4.21
C SER A 72 1.79 12.89 5.33
N ALA A 73 0.92 11.89 5.36
CA ALA A 73 -0.09 11.74 6.39
C ALA A 73 0.32 10.70 7.43
N ILE A 74 0.21 11.06 8.71
CA ILE A 74 0.45 10.18 9.86
C ILE A 74 -0.66 10.34 10.88
N ASN A 75 -0.92 9.30 11.67
CA ASN A 75 -1.80 9.39 12.83
C ASN A 75 -0.95 9.66 14.09
N PRO A 76 -0.90 10.91 14.59
CA PRO A 76 -0.03 11.26 15.72
C PRO A 76 -0.42 10.59 17.03
N LEU A 77 -1.65 10.06 17.14
CA LEU A 77 -2.13 9.37 18.35
C LEU A 77 -1.68 7.91 18.42
N LEU A 78 -1.34 7.32 17.26
CA LEU A 78 -1.02 5.90 17.14
C LEU A 78 0.42 5.63 16.68
N VAL A 79 1.09 6.63 16.10
CA VAL A 79 2.50 6.55 15.75
C VAL A 79 3.37 6.72 17.00
N SER A 80 4.33 5.83 17.21
CA SER A 80 5.33 6.04 18.28
C SER A 80 6.28 7.18 17.89
N ARG A 81 6.94 7.79 18.87
CA ARG A 81 7.91 8.85 18.60
C ARG A 81 9.07 8.35 17.73
N GLU A 82 9.57 7.15 18.01
CA GLU A 82 10.63 6.53 17.22
C GLU A 82 10.19 6.26 15.78
N ALA A 83 8.93 5.87 15.57
CA ALA A 83 8.38 5.69 14.24
C ALA A 83 8.23 7.03 13.50
N ASP A 84 7.79 8.10 14.16
CA ASP A 84 7.71 9.43 13.56
C ASP A 84 9.09 9.96 13.15
N ASP A 85 10.11 9.80 14.01
CA ASP A 85 11.50 10.18 13.69
C ASP A 85 12.04 9.40 12.47
N LEU A 86 11.71 8.11 12.36
CA LEU A 86 12.06 7.30 11.19
C LEU A 86 11.32 7.75 9.93
N HIS A 87 10.03 8.10 10.03
CA HIS A 87 9.27 8.65 8.92
C HIS A 87 9.84 10.01 8.49
N ASP A 88 10.30 10.82 9.44
CA ASP A 88 10.96 12.10 9.18
C ASP A 88 12.26 11.93 8.35
N ASP A 89 13.13 10.99 8.74
CA ASP A 89 14.32 10.64 7.95
C ASP A 89 13.94 10.16 6.54
N ARG A 90 12.99 9.23 6.44
CA ARG A 90 12.54 8.66 5.16
C ARG A 90 12.04 9.73 4.20
N ARG A 91 11.26 10.72 4.68
CA ARG A 91 10.80 11.83 3.85
C ARG A 91 11.94 12.73 3.38
N GLY A 92 12.92 13.00 4.24
CA GLY A 92 14.13 13.74 3.87
C GLY A 92 14.89 13.04 2.74
N ARG A 93 15.08 11.73 2.86
CA ARG A 93 15.73 10.89 1.84
C ARG A 93 14.93 10.83 0.54
N LEU A 94 13.60 10.69 0.61
CA LEU A 94 12.73 10.71 -0.57
C LEU A 94 12.76 12.06 -1.29
N LYS A 95 12.70 13.17 -0.55
CA LYS A 95 12.83 14.52 -1.12
C LYS A 95 14.10 14.64 -1.96
N ASN A 96 15.22 14.13 -1.44
CA ASN A 96 16.51 14.14 -2.14
C ASN A 96 16.50 13.23 -3.38
N LEU A 97 15.97 12.00 -3.27
CA LEU A 97 15.85 11.05 -4.39
C LEU A 97 14.95 11.57 -5.54
N LEU A 98 13.93 12.34 -5.18
CA LEU A 98 12.99 12.96 -6.12
C LEU A 98 13.42 14.36 -6.56
N ARG A 99 14.53 14.89 -6.01
CA ARG A 99 15.05 16.24 -6.28
C ARG A 99 13.99 17.33 -6.11
N MET A 100 13.11 17.16 -5.11
CA MET A 100 12.03 18.10 -4.86
C MET A 100 12.59 19.39 -4.24
N LYS A 101 12.19 20.54 -4.80
CA LYS A 101 12.58 21.86 -4.25
C LYS A 101 11.97 22.10 -2.87
N ARG A 102 10.68 21.75 -2.71
CA ARG A 102 9.93 21.88 -1.45
C ARG A 102 9.90 20.53 -0.73
N GLY A 103 9.80 20.57 0.60
CA GLY A 103 9.53 19.38 1.40
C GLY A 103 8.09 18.89 1.21
N MET A 104 7.80 17.71 1.77
CA MET A 104 6.42 17.20 1.82
C MET A 104 5.66 17.88 2.96
N THR A 105 4.42 18.30 2.69
CA THR A 105 3.54 18.86 3.72
C THR A 105 3.04 17.74 4.62
N LYS A 106 3.22 17.88 5.95
CA LYS A 106 2.67 16.93 6.92
C LYS A 106 1.15 17.12 7.05
N LEU A 107 0.41 16.02 7.04
CA LEU A 107 -1.02 15.95 7.31
C LEU A 107 -1.27 15.10 8.57
N VAL A 108 -2.23 15.53 9.36
CA VAL A 108 -2.70 14.80 10.54
C VAL A 108 -4.00 14.09 10.19
N ILE A 109 -4.02 12.77 10.37
CA ILE A 109 -5.16 11.90 10.07
C ILE A 109 -5.62 11.21 11.37
N PRO A 110 -6.36 11.92 12.23
CA PRO A 110 -6.66 11.44 13.59
C PRO A 110 -7.46 10.14 13.59
N ASP A 111 -8.30 9.94 12.57
CA ASP A 111 -9.15 8.75 12.43
C ASP A 111 -8.44 7.56 11.77
N GLY A 112 -7.17 7.71 11.38
CA GLY A 112 -6.40 6.67 10.68
C GLY A 112 -6.89 6.38 9.26
N ASN A 113 -7.73 7.23 8.68
CA ASN A 113 -8.23 7.13 7.32
C ASN A 113 -7.89 8.39 6.52
N LEU A 114 -7.64 8.22 5.23
CA LEU A 114 -7.34 9.31 4.31
C LEU A 114 -8.05 9.08 2.98
N ALA A 115 -8.72 10.12 2.47
CA ALA A 115 -9.08 10.19 1.06
C ALA A 115 -8.30 11.31 0.37
N CYS A 116 -7.78 11.02 -0.81
CA CYS A 116 -7.01 11.93 -1.66
C CYS A 116 -7.74 12.06 -3.00
N LEU A 117 -8.25 13.25 -3.30
CA LEU A 117 -9.01 13.51 -4.52
C LEU A 117 -8.12 14.04 -5.65
N ASN A 118 -8.60 13.89 -6.88
CA ASN A 118 -7.92 14.34 -8.11
C ASN A 118 -7.72 15.88 -8.18
N ASP A 119 -8.56 16.64 -7.51
CA ASP A 119 -8.49 18.10 -7.35
C ASP A 119 -7.50 18.55 -6.25
N ARG A 120 -6.72 17.60 -5.71
CA ARG A 120 -5.75 17.78 -4.61
C ARG A 120 -6.35 17.98 -3.22
N THR A 121 -7.67 17.81 -3.08
CA THR A 121 -8.31 17.83 -1.76
C THR A 121 -7.92 16.59 -0.95
N MET A 122 -7.47 16.82 0.29
CA MET A 122 -7.20 15.79 1.28
C MET A 122 -8.31 15.78 2.33
N LEU A 123 -8.99 14.65 2.49
CA LEU A 123 -9.99 14.46 3.53
C LEU A 123 -9.39 13.57 4.62
N THR A 124 -9.14 14.16 5.79
CA THR A 124 -8.42 13.51 6.90
C THR A 124 -9.32 13.08 8.07
N PHE A 125 -10.61 13.39 7.99
CA PHE A 125 -11.63 13.05 8.98
C PHE A 125 -12.73 12.19 8.33
N ASN A 126 -13.18 11.17 9.06
CA ASN A 126 -14.20 10.24 8.59
C ASN A 126 -15.52 10.92 8.26
N GLU A 127 -15.94 11.90 9.07
CA GLU A 127 -17.16 12.67 8.83
C GLU A 127 -17.13 13.39 7.48
N LEU A 128 -15.97 13.93 7.08
CA LEU A 128 -15.80 14.61 5.78
C LEU A 128 -15.79 13.61 4.63
N ILE A 129 -15.16 12.44 4.82
CA ILE A 129 -15.16 11.38 3.80
C ILE A 129 -16.58 10.87 3.58
N VAL A 130 -17.30 10.54 4.66
CA VAL A 130 -18.68 10.01 4.62
C VAL A 130 -19.67 11.04 4.09
N ALA A 131 -19.52 12.33 4.42
CA ALA A 131 -20.38 13.41 3.92
C ALA A 131 -20.35 13.53 2.38
N ARG A 132 -19.32 13.01 1.72
CA ARG A 132 -19.22 12.95 0.24
C ARG A 132 -19.91 11.73 -0.38
N ASN A 133 -20.52 10.88 0.45
CA ASN A 133 -21.19 9.63 0.06
C ASN A 133 -20.36 8.80 -0.95
N PRO A 134 -19.16 8.35 -0.56
CA PRO A 134 -18.24 7.68 -1.47
C PRO A 134 -18.69 6.25 -1.80
N VAL A 135 -18.47 5.86 -3.05
CA VAL A 135 -18.47 4.46 -3.48
C VAL A 135 -17.02 3.99 -3.45
N PHE A 136 -16.71 3.07 -2.54
CA PHE A 136 -15.39 2.47 -2.44
C PHE A 136 -15.24 1.32 -3.44
N VAL A 137 -14.23 1.41 -4.29
CA VAL A 137 -13.83 0.34 -5.20
C VAL A 137 -12.72 -0.42 -4.51
N ARG A 138 -12.88 -1.73 -4.35
CA ARG A 138 -11.91 -2.58 -3.66
C ARG A 138 -11.06 -3.37 -4.67
N PRO A 139 -9.81 -3.71 -4.31
CA PRO A 139 -9.03 -4.63 -5.12
C PRO A 139 -9.74 -5.99 -5.24
N PRO A 140 -9.72 -6.62 -6.42
CA PRO A 140 -10.04 -8.04 -6.56
C PRO A 140 -9.18 -8.86 -5.59
N ASP A 141 -9.78 -9.87 -4.95
CA ASP A 141 -9.13 -10.68 -3.93
C ASP A 141 -8.44 -9.86 -2.82
N GLY A 142 -9.05 -8.73 -2.41
CA GLY A 142 -8.43 -7.79 -1.47
C GLY A 142 -7.91 -8.41 -0.17
N ASP A 143 -8.61 -9.41 0.38
CA ASP A 143 -8.16 -10.13 1.57
C ASP A 143 -6.89 -10.95 1.33
N VAL A 144 -6.78 -11.60 0.16
CA VAL A 144 -5.57 -12.35 -0.25
C VAL A 144 -4.40 -11.39 -0.40
N ARG A 145 -4.60 -10.28 -1.11
CA ARG A 145 -3.56 -9.25 -1.30
C ARG A 145 -3.08 -8.68 0.03
N LYS A 146 -4.01 -8.28 0.90
CA LYS A 146 -3.71 -7.80 2.26
C LYS A 146 -2.88 -8.81 3.04
N GLN A 147 -3.23 -10.08 2.96
CA GLN A 147 -2.53 -11.13 3.67
C GLN A 147 -1.11 -11.37 3.13
N ILE A 148 -0.91 -11.28 1.81
CA ILE A 148 0.43 -11.37 1.21
C ILE A 148 1.31 -10.22 1.69
N ASN A 149 0.80 -8.98 1.69
CA ASN A 149 1.56 -7.83 2.19
C ASN A 149 1.90 -7.97 3.68
N LEU A 150 0.96 -8.44 4.50
CA LEU A 150 1.20 -8.73 5.91
C LEU A 150 2.32 -9.75 6.12
N LEU A 151 2.28 -10.87 5.38
CA LEU A 151 3.32 -11.90 5.47
C LEU A 151 4.67 -11.38 4.98
N ASN A 152 4.71 -10.66 3.86
CA ASN A 152 5.92 -10.05 3.34
C ASN A 152 6.55 -9.09 4.37
N ASN A 153 5.74 -8.30 5.07
CA ASN A 153 6.18 -7.41 6.14
C ASN A 153 6.70 -8.18 7.36
N LEU A 154 5.90 -9.13 7.85
CA LEU A 154 6.19 -9.90 9.06
C LEU A 154 7.47 -10.73 8.93
N PHE A 155 7.68 -11.36 7.77
CA PHE A 155 8.82 -12.24 7.52
C PHE A 155 10.02 -11.54 6.86
N ALA A 156 9.92 -10.23 6.59
CA ALA A 156 11.07 -9.43 6.21
C ALA A 156 12.04 -9.27 7.38
N LYS A 157 13.31 -8.99 7.06
CA LYS A 157 14.26 -8.56 8.08
C LYS A 157 13.77 -7.22 8.66
N LYS A 158 13.60 -7.17 9.98
CA LYS A 158 13.14 -5.97 10.70
C LYS A 158 13.97 -4.74 10.31
N SER A 159 13.29 -3.65 9.99
CA SER A 159 13.88 -2.36 9.61
C SER A 159 14.79 -2.42 8.38
N SER A 160 14.62 -3.43 7.51
CA SER A 160 15.45 -3.57 6.30
C SER A 160 15.12 -2.54 5.23
N GLN A 161 13.91 -1.97 5.24
CA GLN A 161 13.45 -1.00 4.24
C GLN A 161 13.66 -1.52 2.80
N SER A 162 13.37 -2.80 2.58
CA SER A 162 13.77 -3.54 1.37
C SER A 162 12.60 -4.12 0.58
N LEU A 163 11.38 -4.01 1.10
CA LEU A 163 10.22 -4.57 0.42
C LEU A 163 9.87 -3.76 -0.83
N PRO A 164 9.54 -4.41 -1.95
CA PRO A 164 8.97 -3.72 -3.09
C PRO A 164 7.60 -3.15 -2.74
N VAL A 165 7.21 -2.10 -3.46
CA VAL A 165 5.87 -1.53 -3.35
C VAL A 165 4.89 -2.42 -4.10
N ASP A 166 3.79 -2.79 -3.46
CA ASP A 166 2.68 -3.45 -4.14
C ASP A 166 1.89 -2.42 -4.95
N LEU A 167 2.20 -2.24 -6.23
CA LEU A 167 1.38 -1.39 -7.11
C LEU A 167 0.01 -2.04 -7.27
N GLN A 168 -1.03 -1.52 -6.63
CA GLN A 168 -2.37 -2.10 -6.59
C GLN A 168 -3.27 -1.55 -7.69
N PHE A 169 -3.17 -0.27 -8.02
CA PHE A 169 -4.01 0.36 -9.04
C PHE A 169 -3.17 1.19 -10.00
N GLU A 170 -3.36 0.95 -11.30
CA GLU A 170 -2.66 1.65 -12.37
C GLU A 170 -3.67 2.23 -13.36
N ILE A 171 -3.81 3.56 -13.32
CA ILE A 171 -4.59 4.42 -14.24
C ILE A 171 -6.09 4.14 -14.23
N ASP A 172 -6.50 2.93 -14.56
CA ASP A 172 -7.88 2.54 -14.79
C ASP A 172 -8.23 1.14 -14.28
N HIS A 173 -7.25 0.36 -13.82
CA HIS A 173 -7.48 -1.01 -13.34
C HIS A 173 -6.66 -1.36 -12.10
N TYR A 174 -7.15 -2.34 -11.35
CA TYR A 174 -6.35 -3.03 -10.34
C TYR A 174 -5.38 -4.00 -11.01
N THR A 175 -4.17 -4.08 -10.50
CA THR A 175 -3.14 -5.02 -10.94
C THR A 175 -3.36 -6.42 -10.36
N ALA A 176 -2.52 -7.38 -10.75
CA ALA A 176 -2.45 -8.68 -10.09
C ALA A 176 -1.93 -8.56 -8.65
N ALA A 177 -2.33 -9.50 -7.78
CA ALA A 177 -1.83 -9.58 -6.42
C ALA A 177 -0.29 -9.75 -6.39
N PRO A 178 0.40 -9.18 -5.38
CA PRO A 178 1.84 -9.36 -5.24
C PRO A 178 2.16 -10.82 -4.93
N ARG A 179 3.43 -11.19 -5.07
CA ARG A 179 3.91 -12.53 -4.69
C ARG A 179 4.45 -12.50 -3.26
N LEU A 180 4.46 -13.65 -2.61
CA LEU A 180 5.22 -13.85 -1.38
C LEU A 180 6.72 -13.83 -1.70
N HIS A 181 7.51 -13.12 -0.90
CA HIS A 181 8.97 -13.06 -1.05
C HIS A 181 9.71 -14.22 -0.40
N LYS A 182 9.02 -14.99 0.43
CA LYS A 182 9.49 -16.24 1.01
C LYS A 182 8.54 -17.36 0.64
N SER A 183 9.11 -18.52 0.40
CA SER A 183 8.32 -19.74 0.26
C SER A 183 7.61 -20.08 1.57
N GLU A 184 6.56 -20.90 1.49
CA GLU A 184 5.85 -21.39 2.66
C GLU A 184 6.78 -22.15 3.62
N THR A 185 7.69 -22.98 3.09
CA THR A 185 8.67 -23.71 3.89
C THR A 185 9.61 -22.79 4.66
N GLU A 186 10.09 -21.71 4.03
CA GLU A 186 10.93 -20.72 4.71
C GLU A 186 10.17 -19.98 5.81
N MET A 187 8.92 -19.57 5.53
CA MET A 187 8.08 -18.91 6.54
C MET A 187 7.77 -19.84 7.71
N GLN A 188 7.49 -21.12 7.44
CA GLN A 188 7.26 -22.12 8.49
C GLN A 188 8.50 -22.29 9.38
N ALA A 189 9.68 -22.44 8.79
CA ALA A 189 10.93 -22.56 9.55
C ALA A 189 11.21 -21.34 10.43
N ILE A 190 10.96 -20.12 9.92
CA ILE A 190 11.08 -18.89 10.70
C ILE A 190 10.05 -18.86 11.84
N ALA A 191 8.80 -19.24 11.56
CA ALA A 191 7.73 -19.27 12.56
C ALA A 191 8.02 -20.24 13.70
N GLU A 192 8.59 -21.42 13.41
CA GLU A 192 8.99 -22.41 14.41
C GLU A 192 10.16 -21.92 15.26
N ALA A 193 11.18 -21.32 14.63
CA ALA A 193 12.28 -20.71 15.36
C ALA A 193 11.79 -19.59 16.29
N LYS A 194 10.82 -18.77 15.87
CA LYS A 194 10.19 -17.74 16.70
C LYS A 194 9.36 -18.31 17.82
N LEU A 195 8.62 -19.38 17.56
CA LEU A 195 7.83 -20.08 18.56
C LEU A 195 8.73 -20.66 19.68
N SER A 196 9.89 -21.23 19.34
CA SER A 196 10.87 -21.68 20.34
C SER A 196 11.46 -20.55 21.20
N GLN A 197 11.38 -19.30 20.71
CA GLN A 197 11.76 -18.09 21.44
C GLN A 197 10.59 -17.49 22.23
N GLY A 198 9.42 -18.14 22.25
CA GLY A 198 8.21 -17.69 22.93
C GLY A 198 7.33 -16.74 22.10
N ASP A 199 7.66 -16.47 20.84
CA ASP A 199 6.87 -15.63 19.94
C ASP A 199 5.98 -16.49 19.03
N SER A 200 4.71 -16.63 19.42
CA SER A 200 3.72 -17.39 18.64
C SER A 200 3.07 -16.60 17.50
N GLY A 201 3.32 -15.28 17.40
CA GLY A 201 2.64 -14.40 16.46
C GLY A 201 2.87 -14.80 15.00
N TYR A 202 4.08 -15.25 14.67
CA TYR A 202 4.44 -15.70 13.32
C TYR A 202 3.64 -16.93 12.89
N SER A 203 3.51 -17.92 13.79
CA SER A 203 2.77 -19.15 13.51
C SER A 203 1.27 -18.88 13.36
N GLN A 204 0.70 -18.03 14.22
CA GLN A 204 -0.70 -17.63 14.16
C GLN A 204 -1.03 -16.89 12.85
N MET A 205 -0.18 -15.94 12.45
CA MET A 205 -0.37 -15.20 11.21
C MET A 205 -0.24 -16.08 9.97
N LEU A 206 0.72 -17.02 9.95
CA LEU A 206 0.87 -17.97 8.85
C LEU A 206 -0.34 -18.91 8.74
N LYS A 207 -0.88 -19.38 9.88
CA LYS A 207 -2.11 -20.19 9.90
C LYS A 207 -3.31 -19.41 9.36
N ALA A 208 -3.53 -18.19 9.83
CA ALA A 208 -4.62 -17.34 9.33
C ALA A 208 -4.49 -17.09 7.81
N ALA A 209 -3.27 -16.93 7.31
CA ALA A 209 -3.04 -16.75 5.89
C ALA A 209 -3.46 -17.96 5.05
N ARG A 210 -3.12 -19.17 5.50
CA ARG A 210 -3.50 -20.42 4.85
C ARG A 210 -5.03 -20.55 4.72
N GLU A 211 -5.76 -20.18 5.75
CA GLU A 211 -7.23 -20.20 5.74
C GLU A 211 -7.83 -19.22 4.71
N ILE A 212 -7.20 -18.06 4.51
CA ILE A 212 -7.61 -17.08 3.48
C ILE A 212 -7.27 -17.61 2.09
N PHE A 213 -6.06 -18.13 1.88
CA PHE A 213 -5.63 -18.64 0.58
C PHE A 213 -6.44 -19.85 0.13
N ALA A 214 -6.87 -20.72 1.06
CA ALA A 214 -7.71 -21.88 0.77
C ALA A 214 -9.14 -21.51 0.31
N LYS A 215 -9.63 -20.32 0.66
CA LYS A 215 -10.96 -19.82 0.24
C LYS A 215 -10.95 -19.21 -1.16
N ARG A 216 -9.78 -18.99 -1.75
CA ARG A 216 -9.68 -18.44 -3.09
C ARG A 216 -10.30 -19.43 -4.08
N PRO A 217 -11.28 -19.01 -4.90
CA PRO A 217 -11.77 -19.86 -5.98
C PRO A 217 -10.56 -20.30 -6.82
N GLN A 218 -10.36 -21.60 -6.99
CA GLN A 218 -9.46 -22.08 -8.02
C GLN A 218 -10.08 -21.67 -9.36
N GLU A 219 -9.57 -20.59 -9.96
CA GLU A 219 -9.90 -20.32 -11.36
C GLU A 219 -9.49 -21.57 -12.15
N CYS A 220 -10.49 -22.23 -12.76
CA CYS A 220 -10.31 -23.40 -13.60
C CYS A 220 -9.25 -23.09 -14.67
N ASN A 221 -8.05 -23.66 -14.49
CA ASN A 221 -7.12 -23.87 -15.59
C ASN A 221 -7.72 -24.95 -16.51
N SER A 222 -8.69 -24.55 -17.34
CA SER A 222 -9.10 -25.31 -18.51
C SER A 222 -9.18 -24.35 -19.69
N VAL A 223 -8.01 -24.01 -20.23
CA VAL A 223 -7.95 -23.59 -21.64
C VAL A 223 -8.18 -24.87 -22.45
N PRO A 224 -9.25 -24.99 -23.26
CA PRO A 224 -9.36 -26.08 -24.20
C PRO A 224 -8.24 -25.90 -25.22
N SER A 225 -7.42 -26.93 -25.42
CA SER A 225 -6.55 -27.00 -26.58
C SER A 225 -7.41 -26.89 -27.84
N LEU A 226 -7.35 -25.74 -28.50
CA LEU A 226 -7.74 -25.65 -29.90
C LEU A 226 -6.71 -26.44 -30.69
N ASP A 227 -6.99 -27.73 -30.87
CA ASP A 227 -6.38 -28.54 -31.92
C ASP A 227 -6.80 -27.96 -33.27
N LEU A 228 -5.98 -27.07 -33.81
CA LEU A 228 -5.96 -26.78 -35.24
C LEU A 228 -5.10 -27.86 -35.90
N THR A 229 -5.76 -28.94 -36.31
CA THR A 229 -5.25 -29.79 -37.38
C THR A 229 -5.83 -29.32 -38.71
N ASN A 230 -4.94 -29.30 -39.70
CA ASN A 230 -5.07 -28.71 -41.04
C ASN A 230 -6.28 -29.16 -41.86
#